data_AF-A0A5J4SGE0-F1
#
_entry.id   AF-A0A5J4SGE0-F1
#
_cell.length_a   1.000
_cell.length_b   1.000
_cell.length_c   1.000
_cell.angle_alpha   90.00
_cell.angle_beta   90.00
_cell.angle_gamma   90.00
#
_symmetry.space_group_name_H-M   'P 1'
#
loop_
_entity.id
_entity.type
_entity.pdbx_description
1 polymer ?
#
loop_
_entity_poly.entity_id
_entity_poly.type
_entity_poly.pdbx_seq_one_letter_code
_entity_poly.pdbx_strand_id
1 'polypeptide(L)'
;MAILTKTNNTDMKIELFNIKHQILDKSNITIFLDSLPDLYSSIAKNGNRPLILNNAVNESFVRNLKYKGYISKYVFEEKGIRISTFKHRS
;
A
#
# COMPACT_ATOMS: atom_id res chain seq x y z
N MET A 1 -16.43 6.32 6.81
CA MET A 1 -15.23 6.68 6.02
C MET A 1 -15.65 7.05 4.60
N ALA A 2 -15.95 8.32 4.32
CA ALA A 2 -16.50 8.75 3.02
C ALA A 2 -15.53 9.64 2.20
N ILE A 3 -14.32 9.89 2.71
CA ILE A 3 -13.40 10.90 2.13
C ILE A 3 -12.45 10.28 1.08
N LEU A 4 -12.23 8.96 1.11
CA LEU A 4 -11.27 8.28 0.21
C LEU A 4 -11.87 7.83 -1.14
N THR A 5 -13.20 7.96 -1.35
CA THR A 5 -13.90 7.26 -2.45
C THR A 5 -14.37 8.13 -3.62
N LYS A 6 -14.14 9.45 -3.63
CA LYS A 6 -14.65 10.33 -4.71
C LYS A 6 -13.77 10.45 -5.95
N THR A 7 -12.53 9.97 -5.92
CA THR A 7 -11.62 10.00 -7.09
C THR A 7 -11.42 8.60 -7.64
N ASN A 8 -11.55 8.44 -8.96
CA ASN A 8 -11.22 7.17 -9.65
C ASN A 8 -9.72 7.03 -9.94
N ASN A 9 -8.92 8.06 -9.62
CA ASN A 9 -7.48 8.05 -9.85
C ASN A 9 -6.75 7.39 -8.66
N THR A 10 -6.11 6.24 -8.93
CA THR A 10 -5.33 5.48 -7.95
C THR A 10 -4.20 6.29 -7.31
N ASP A 11 -3.47 7.09 -8.09
CA ASP A 11 -2.35 7.87 -7.57
C ASP A 11 -2.84 8.93 -6.58
N MET A 12 -3.96 9.60 -6.86
CA MET A 12 -4.57 10.55 -5.92
C MET A 12 -5.01 9.88 -4.61
N LYS A 13 -5.55 8.65 -4.68
CA LYS A 13 -5.91 7.89 -3.48
C LYS A 13 -4.67 7.55 -2.64
N ILE A 14 -3.57 7.17 -3.30
CA ILE A 14 -2.30 6.84 -2.64
C ILE A 14 -1.65 8.10 -2.06
N GLU A 15 -1.69 9.23 -2.75
CA GLU A 15 -1.23 10.52 -2.22
C GLU A 15 -2.00 10.93 -0.97
N LEU A 16 -3.33 10.79 -0.99
CA LEU A 16 -4.16 11.08 0.17
C LEU A 16 -3.83 10.15 1.34
N PHE A 17 -3.58 8.87 1.07
CA PHE A 17 -3.04 7.95 2.07
C PHE A 17 -1.69 8.44 2.62
N ASN A 18 -0.75 8.85 1.76
CA ASN A 18 0.57 9.33 2.17
C ASN A 18 0.49 10.53 3.11
N ILE A 19 -0.50 11.41 2.92
CA ILE A 19 -0.74 12.57 3.80
C ILE A 19 -1.36 12.12 5.14
N LYS A 20 -2.25 11.13 5.13
CA LYS A 20 -3.08 10.77 6.29
C LYS A 20 -2.63 9.51 7.03
N HIS A 21 -1.58 8.83 6.59
CA HIS A 21 -1.17 7.51 7.12
C HIS A 21 -0.96 7.46 8.63
N GLN A 22 -0.58 8.59 9.26
CA GLN A 22 -0.32 8.67 10.69
C GLN A 22 -1.57 8.31 11.52
N ILE A 23 -2.75 8.78 11.11
CA ILE A 23 -4.02 8.57 11.83
C ILE A 23 -4.71 7.26 11.48
N LEU A 24 -4.21 6.51 10.49
CA LEU A 24 -4.80 5.24 10.06
C LEU A 24 -4.21 4.07 10.85
N ASP A 25 -5.07 3.23 11.42
CA ASP A 25 -4.66 1.94 11.96
C ASP A 25 -4.55 0.87 10.87
N LYS A 26 -4.10 -0.34 11.22
CA LYS A 26 -3.95 -1.44 10.26
C LYS A 26 -5.27 -1.85 9.61
N SER A 27 -6.40 -1.76 10.33
CA SER A 27 -7.71 -2.13 9.79
C SER A 27 -8.13 -1.17 8.67
N ASN A 28 -7.97 0.13 8.90
CA ASN A 28 -8.26 1.16 7.91
C ASN A 28 -7.31 1.09 6.70
N ILE A 29 -6.04 0.71 6.93
CA ILE A 29 -5.09 0.45 5.84
C ILE A 29 -5.55 -0.73 4.98
N THR A 30 -6.02 -1.83 5.57
CA THR A 30 -6.56 -2.97 4.83
C THR A 30 -7.76 -2.55 3.96
N ILE A 31 -8.74 -1.86 4.55
CA ILE A 31 -9.92 -1.36 3.81
C ILE A 31 -9.50 -0.46 2.64
N PHE A 32 -8.50 0.41 2.87
CA PHE A 32 -7.96 1.26 1.82
C PHE A 32 -7.35 0.44 0.68
N LEU A 33 -6.47 -0.52 1.00
CA LEU A 33 -5.81 -1.37 0.01
C LEU A 33 -6.81 -2.21 -0.79
N ASP A 34 -7.81 -2.79 -0.13
CA ASP A 34 -8.86 -3.58 -0.79
C ASP A 34 -9.73 -2.74 -1.75
N SER A 35 -9.76 -1.42 -1.57
CA SER A 35 -10.46 -0.48 -2.47
C SER A 35 -9.65 -0.03 -3.70
N LEU A 36 -8.38 -0.45 -3.79
CA LEU A 36 -7.49 -0.13 -4.90
C LEU A 36 -7.47 -1.26 -5.94
N PRO A 37 -6.97 -1.01 -7.17
CA PRO A 37 -6.79 -2.06 -8.18
C PRO A 37 -5.93 -3.23 -7.69
N ASP A 38 -6.09 -4.39 -8.35
CA ASP A 38 -5.52 -5.70 -7.96
C ASP A 38 -4.04 -5.67 -7.55
N LEU A 39 -3.23 -4.88 -8.23
CA LEU A 39 -1.80 -4.74 -7.93
C LEU A 39 -1.55 -4.28 -6.49
N TYR A 40 -2.38 -3.35 -6.01
CA TYR A 40 -2.28 -2.75 -4.69
C TYR A 40 -3.10 -3.51 -3.65
N SER A 41 -4.30 -3.98 -3.99
CA SER A 41 -5.12 -4.78 -3.07
C SER A 41 -4.43 -6.11 -2.70
N SER A 42 -3.57 -6.64 -3.58
CA SER A 42 -2.70 -7.79 -3.27
C SER A 42 -1.78 -7.57 -2.06
N ILE A 43 -1.46 -6.32 -1.70
CA ILE A 43 -0.65 -5.99 -0.50
C ILE A 43 -1.39 -6.32 0.80
N ALA A 44 -2.73 -6.26 0.80
CA ALA A 44 -3.53 -6.58 1.99
C ALA A 44 -3.49 -8.07 2.35
N LYS A 45 -3.08 -8.92 1.41
CA LYS A 45 -3.04 -10.38 1.56
C LYS A 45 -1.64 -10.82 2.02
N ASN A 46 -1.59 -11.45 3.19
CA ASN A 46 -0.37 -12.02 3.75
C ASN A 46 0.23 -13.09 2.82
N GLY A 47 1.55 -13.15 2.73
CA GLY A 47 2.31 -14.03 1.85
C GLY A 47 2.55 -13.49 0.43
N ASN A 48 1.83 -12.46 0.00
CA ASN A 48 1.98 -11.88 -1.33
C ASN A 48 3.23 -11.00 -1.49
N ARG A 49 3.70 -10.90 -2.74
CA ARG A 49 4.87 -10.11 -3.13
C ARG A 49 4.63 -9.25 -4.38
N PRO A 50 3.66 -8.31 -4.34
CA PRO A 50 3.31 -7.50 -5.51
C PRO A 50 4.48 -6.60 -5.95
N LEU A 51 4.51 -6.29 -7.25
CA LEU A 51 5.44 -5.36 -7.88
C LEU A 51 4.65 -4.15 -8.35
N ILE A 52 4.90 -2.97 -7.78
CA ILE A 52 4.24 -1.73 -8.19
C ILE A 52 5.19 -0.83 -8.98
N LEU A 53 4.67 0.11 -9.76
CA LEU A 53 5.50 1.05 -10.51
C LEU A 53 6.40 1.86 -9.58
N ASN A 54 7.64 2.09 -10.00
CA ASN A 54 8.57 2.95 -9.28
C ASN A 54 8.35 4.41 -9.67
N ASN A 55 7.58 5.13 -8.87
CA ASN A 55 7.36 6.57 -8.97
C ASN A 55 7.33 7.19 -7.57
N ALA A 56 7.44 8.52 -7.49
CA ALA A 56 7.53 9.23 -6.20
C ALA A 56 6.34 8.95 -5.25
N VAL A 57 5.12 8.81 -5.81
CA VAL A 57 3.90 8.51 -5.05
C VAL A 57 4.00 7.13 -4.38
N ASN A 58 4.41 6.12 -5.15
CA ASN A 58 4.56 4.75 -4.71
C ASN A 58 5.78 4.55 -3.79
N GLU A 59 6.85 5.32 -3.98
CA GLU A 59 7.99 5.35 -3.07
C GLU A 59 7.59 5.80 -1.66
N SER A 60 6.86 6.92 -1.57
CA SER A 60 6.32 7.42 -0.30
C SER A 60 5.36 6.40 0.31
N PHE A 61 4.51 5.80 -0.53
CA PHE A 61 3.56 4.79 -0.12
C PHE A 61 4.18 3.59 0.57
N VAL A 62 5.19 2.95 -0.04
CA VAL A 62 5.82 1.77 0.56
C VAL A 62 6.61 2.10 1.82
N ARG A 63 7.21 3.30 1.89
CA ARG A 63 7.88 3.78 3.10
C ARG A 63 6.87 3.93 4.24
N ASN A 64 5.72 4.51 3.96
CA ASN A 64 4.64 4.70 4.94
C ASN A 64 4.05 3.36 5.40
N LEU A 65 3.80 2.42 4.48
CA LEU A 65 3.35 1.07 4.84
C LEU A 65 4.36 0.34 5.72
N LYS A 66 5.66 0.48 5.42
CA LYS A 66 6.73 -0.12 6.24
C LYS A 66 6.81 0.53 7.61
N TYR A 67 6.72 1.85 7.68
CA TYR A 67 6.70 2.61 8.94
C TYR A 67 5.52 2.21 9.84
N LYS A 68 4.32 2.02 9.25
CA LYS A 68 3.14 1.53 9.97
C LYS A 68 3.21 0.04 10.33
N GLY A 69 4.30 -0.65 9.98
CA GLY A 69 4.49 -2.07 10.22
C GLY A 69 3.42 -2.93 9.52
N TYR A 70 2.89 -2.46 8.39
CA TYR A 70 1.90 -3.18 7.59
C TYR A 70 2.56 -4.19 6.64
N ILE A 71 3.73 -3.82 6.09
CA ILE A 71 4.56 -4.70 5.26
C ILE A 71 5.86 -5.08 5.98
N SER A 72 6.42 -6.24 5.60
CA SER A 72 7.65 -6.74 6.19
C SER A 72 8.89 -6.13 5.54
N LYS A 73 8.88 -5.89 4.23
CA LYS A 73 10.00 -5.31 3.47
C LYS A 73 9.53 -4.72 2.14
N TYR A 74 10.30 -3.80 1.57
CA TYR A 74 10.24 -3.44 0.16
C TYR A 74 11.66 -3.35 -0.44
N VAL A 75 11.77 -3.51 -1.76
CA VAL A 75 13.02 -3.42 -2.53
C VAL A 75 12.75 -2.69 -3.84
N PHE A 76 13.66 -1.79 -4.23
CA PHE A 76 13.67 -1.19 -5.56
C PHE A 76 14.31 -2.15 -6.55
N GLU A 77 13.54 -2.59 -7.54
CA GLU A 77 13.95 -3.41 -8.67
C GLU A 77 13.91 -2.55 -9.95
N GLU A 78 14.59 -2.98 -11.01
CA GLU A 78 14.59 -2.28 -12.30
C GLU A 78 13.15 -2.05 -12.85
N LYS A 79 12.26 -3.02 -12.63
CA LYS A 79 10.88 -3.00 -13.14
C LYS A 79 9.87 -2.34 -12.19
N GLY A 80 10.28 -1.93 -10.98
CA GLY A 80 9.33 -1.41 -9.99
C GLY A 80 9.76 -1.61 -8.54
N ILE A 81 8.81 -1.43 -7.63
CA ILE A 81 9.01 -1.63 -6.20
C ILE A 81 8.39 -2.95 -5.79
N ARG A 82 9.23 -3.90 -5.38
CA ARG A 82 8.79 -5.19 -4.86
C ARG A 82 8.44 -5.06 -3.39
N ILE A 83 7.20 -5.39 -3.04
CA ILE A 83 6.73 -5.40 -1.66
C ILE A 83 6.75 -6.84 -1.14
N SER A 84 7.04 -7.02 0.15
CA SER A 84 6.87 -8.29 0.85
C SER A 84 5.95 -8.08 2.05
N THR A 85 4.84 -8.82 2.09
CA THR A 85 3.92 -8.84 3.23
C THR A 85 4.39 -9.83 4.29
N PHE A 86 3.69 -9.90 5.42
CA PHE A 86 3.99 -10.91 6.44
C PHE A 86 3.48 -12.27 5.96
N LYS A 87 4.20 -13.35 6.29
CA LYS A 87 3.72 -14.70 6.01
C LYS A 87 2.57 -15.06 6.94
N HIS A 88 1.61 -15.85 6.46
CA HIS A 88 0.75 -16.61 7.37
C HIS A 88 1.65 -17.54 8.18
N ARG A 89 1.56 -17.44 9.51
CA ARG A 89 2.02 -18.53 10.37
C ARG A 89 0.91 -19.57 10.33
N SER A 90 1.21 -20.70 9.68
CA SER A 90 0.45 -21.95 9.74
C SER A 90 0.43 -22.50 11.15
#